data_AF-A0AAV9QM82-F1
#
_entry.id   AF-A0AAV9QM82-F1
#
_cell.length_a   1.000
_cell.length_b   1.000
_cell.length_c   1.000
_cell.angle_alpha   90.00
_cell.angle_beta   90.00
_cell.angle_gamma   90.00
#
_symmetry.space_group_name_H-M   'P 1'
#
loop_
_entity.id
_entity.type
_entity.pdbx_description
1 polymer ?
#
loop_
_entity_poly.entity_id
_entity_poly.type
_entity_poly.pdbx_seq_one_letter_code
_entity_poly.pdbx_strand_id
1 'polypeptide(L)'
;MAPNQVSVESQTELVIYYLLADENEIESRMLNASNVECDVTDDSFDPVLIADKLRSVADTLNDDASLRAALADLKQAVAEEALDAAFRQCVETLCESQVSKGAEVAPEMQLINASVAFGLYVKKISPDLKDKVQGALTNFLNRHVGTWVSKQGGWDNVPVSS
;
A
#
# COMPACT_ATOMS: atom_id res chain seq x y z
N MET A 1 24.72 -0.44 17.94
CA MET A 1 23.65 -0.63 16.93
C MET A 1 22.63 -1.55 17.57
N ALA A 2 21.40 -1.08 17.78
CA ALA A 2 20.36 -1.91 18.38
C ALA A 2 19.89 -2.95 17.34
N PRO A 3 19.90 -4.25 17.66
CA PRO A 3 19.27 -5.26 16.83
C PRO A 3 17.75 -5.14 17.00
N ASN A 4 16.97 -5.22 15.92
CA ASN A 4 15.50 -5.37 15.86
C ASN A 4 14.65 -4.19 15.35
N GLN A 5 15.20 -3.08 14.85
CA GLN A 5 14.37 -2.17 14.04
C GLN A 5 14.45 -2.56 12.56
N VAL A 6 13.39 -3.19 12.06
CA VAL A 6 13.14 -3.36 10.63
C VAL A 6 13.10 -1.97 10.01
N SER A 7 13.90 -1.72 8.96
CA SER A 7 13.92 -0.42 8.29
C SER A 7 12.55 -0.11 7.68
N VAL A 8 12.20 1.18 7.55
CA VAL A 8 10.93 1.57 6.92
C VAL A 8 10.79 0.98 5.52
N GLU A 9 11.88 0.82 4.78
CA GLU A 9 11.87 0.17 3.46
C GLU A 9 11.40 -1.28 3.53
N SER A 10 11.93 -2.06 4.47
CA SER A 10 11.53 -3.45 4.70
C SER A 10 10.13 -3.54 5.30
N GLN A 11 9.72 -2.57 6.13
CA GLN A 11 8.34 -2.49 6.61
C GLN A 11 7.37 -2.25 5.44
N THR A 12 7.67 -1.30 4.55
CA THR A 12 6.87 -1.01 3.35
C THR A 12 6.75 -2.26 2.47
N GLU A 13 7.83 -2.98 2.23
CA GLU A 13 7.80 -4.21 1.45
C GLU A 13 6.85 -5.26 2.07
N LEU A 14 6.93 -5.47 3.38
CA LEU A 14 6.05 -6.40 4.09
C LEU A 14 4.59 -5.96 4.07
N VAL A 15 4.31 -4.68 4.34
CA VAL A 15 2.94 -4.13 4.30
C VAL A 15 2.34 -4.32 2.91
N ILE A 16 3.09 -3.98 1.85
CA ILE A 16 2.60 -4.10 0.47
C ILE A 16 2.46 -5.56 0.04
N TYR A 17 3.35 -6.45 0.49
CA TYR A 17 3.19 -7.89 0.28
C TYR A 17 1.85 -8.38 0.88
N TYR A 18 1.56 -8.12 2.16
CA TYR A 18 0.32 -8.58 2.81
C TYR A 18 -0.93 -7.82 2.34
N LEU A 19 -0.78 -6.61 1.82
CA LEU A 19 -1.85 -5.86 1.19
C LEU A 19 -2.33 -6.55 -0.09
N LEU A 20 -1.39 -7.01 -0.91
CA LEU A 20 -1.68 -7.64 -2.19
C LEU A 20 -1.72 -9.18 -2.11
N ALA A 21 -1.32 -9.78 -0.99
CA ALA A 21 -1.39 -11.22 -0.73
C ALA A 21 -2.82 -11.76 -0.88
N ASP A 22 -2.94 -12.97 -1.43
CA ASP A 22 -4.21 -13.70 -1.48
C ASP A 22 -4.54 -14.30 -0.10
N GLU A 23 -5.80 -14.61 0.17
CA GLU A 23 -6.27 -15.08 1.49
C GLU A 23 -5.48 -16.31 1.97
N ASN A 24 -5.15 -17.23 1.06
CA ASN A 24 -4.33 -18.41 1.34
C ASN A 24 -2.89 -18.07 1.80
N GLU A 25 -2.30 -16.98 1.28
CA GLU A 25 -0.96 -16.54 1.66
C GLU A 25 -0.97 -15.96 3.09
N ILE A 26 -2.05 -15.27 3.46
CA ILE A 26 -2.26 -14.67 4.79
C ILE A 26 -2.50 -15.76 5.86
N GLU A 27 -3.35 -16.73 5.56
CA GLU A 27 -3.65 -17.87 6.45
C GLU A 27 -2.41 -18.70 6.77
N SER A 28 -1.53 -18.91 5.78
CA SER A 28 -0.27 -19.64 5.96
C SER A 28 0.64 -19.02 7.03
N ARG A 29 0.61 -17.68 7.17
CA ARG A 29 1.39 -16.97 8.18
C ARG A 29 0.74 -17.02 9.56
N MET A 30 -0.58 -16.91 9.64
CA MET A 30 -1.30 -17.00 10.92
C MET A 30 -1.16 -18.39 11.56
N LEU A 31 -1.16 -19.45 10.76
CA LEU A 31 -0.88 -20.81 11.20
C LEU A 31 0.56 -20.98 11.71
N ASN A 32 1.53 -20.25 11.15
CA ASN A 32 2.93 -20.27 11.59
C ASN A 32 3.19 -19.41 12.84
N ALA A 33 2.45 -18.30 13.01
CA ALA A 33 2.56 -17.42 14.18
C ALA A 33 1.89 -18.01 15.44
N SER A 34 0.91 -18.90 15.27
CA SER A 34 0.17 -19.53 16.38
C SER A 34 1.00 -20.52 17.23
N ASN A 35 2.24 -20.82 16.83
CA ASN A 35 3.09 -21.83 17.49
C ASN A 35 4.21 -21.24 18.37
N VAL A 36 4.22 -19.92 18.61
CA VAL A 36 5.19 -19.30 19.53
C VAL A 36 4.44 -18.37 20.47
N GLU A 37 4.15 -18.85 21.68
CA GLU A 37 3.85 -18.01 22.84
C GLU A 37 5.11 -17.16 23.14
N CYS A 38 5.24 -16.03 22.45
CA CYS A 38 6.07 -14.93 22.90
C CYS A 38 5.18 -13.99 23.69
N ASP A 39 5.67 -13.54 24.84
CA ASP A 39 5.07 -12.48 25.65
C ASP A 39 5.16 -11.18 24.82
N VAL A 40 4.20 -10.98 23.90
CA VAL A 40 4.22 -9.88 22.94
C VAL A 40 3.77 -8.62 23.68
N THR A 41 4.72 -7.77 24.00
CA THR A 41 4.44 -6.36 24.26
C THR A 41 3.69 -5.81 23.04
N ASP A 42 2.52 -5.22 23.27
CA ASP A 42 1.54 -4.68 22.30
C ASP A 42 2.11 -3.67 21.26
N ASP A 43 3.40 -3.29 21.38
CA ASP A 43 4.11 -2.28 20.58
C ASP A 43 4.93 -2.84 19.39
N SER A 44 4.66 -4.07 18.92
CA SER A 44 5.43 -4.69 17.83
C SER A 44 4.78 -4.48 16.45
N PHE A 45 5.58 -4.04 15.47
CA PHE A 45 5.15 -3.86 14.07
C PHE A 45 4.45 -5.10 13.50
N ASP A 46 3.16 -4.96 13.16
CA ASP A 46 2.39 -6.01 12.48
C ASP A 46 1.97 -5.57 11.05
N PRO A 47 2.67 -6.07 10.01
CA PRO A 47 2.35 -5.69 8.64
C PRO A 47 0.99 -6.21 8.16
N VAL A 48 0.43 -7.25 8.78
CA VAL A 48 -0.91 -7.77 8.41
C VAL A 48 -1.98 -6.82 8.92
N LEU A 49 -1.86 -6.36 10.17
CA LEU A 49 -2.77 -5.36 10.76
C LEU A 49 -2.75 -4.05 9.97
N ILE A 50 -1.57 -3.57 9.58
CA ILE A 50 -1.42 -2.35 8.77
C ILE A 50 -2.03 -2.56 7.38
N ALA A 51 -1.75 -3.68 6.72
CA ALA A 51 -2.34 -4.00 5.43
C ALA A 51 -3.87 -4.04 5.50
N ASP A 52 -4.44 -4.60 6.57
CA ASP A 52 -5.89 -4.65 6.78
C ASP A 52 -6.52 -3.26 6.91
N LYS A 53 -5.92 -2.39 7.74
CA LYS A 53 -6.29 -0.97 7.87
C LYS A 53 -6.24 -0.23 6.53
N LEU A 54 -5.26 -0.53 5.69
CA LEU A 54 -5.13 0.07 4.36
C LEU A 54 -6.19 -0.45 3.38
N ARG A 55 -6.62 -1.72 3.49
CA ARG A 55 -7.72 -2.26 2.66
C ARG A 55 -9.04 -1.56 2.93
N SER A 56 -9.38 -1.31 4.20
CA SER A 56 -10.65 -0.63 4.53
C SER A 56 -10.74 0.78 3.94
N VAL A 57 -9.61 1.49 3.85
CA VAL A 57 -9.55 2.81 3.21
C VAL A 57 -9.77 2.71 1.70
N ALA A 58 -9.20 1.69 1.06
CA ALA A 58 -9.35 1.48 -0.38
C ALA A 58 -10.74 1.00 -0.81
N ASP A 59 -11.47 0.24 0.02
CA ASP A 59 -12.83 -0.20 -0.29
C ASP A 59 -13.81 0.95 -0.48
N THR A 60 -13.54 2.11 0.12
CA THR A 60 -14.31 3.34 -0.08
C THR A 60 -14.19 3.90 -1.51
N LEU A 61 -13.19 3.46 -2.27
CA LEU A 61 -12.84 3.99 -3.60
C LEU A 61 -13.22 3.05 -4.76
N ASN A 62 -13.79 1.88 -4.48
CA ASN A 62 -13.95 0.74 -5.41
C ASN A 62 -14.84 1.02 -6.65
N ASP A 63 -15.58 2.13 -6.69
CA ASP A 63 -16.48 2.53 -7.79
C ASP A 63 -16.07 3.83 -8.51
N ASP A 64 -14.83 4.29 -8.36
CA ASP A 64 -14.39 5.52 -9.01
C ASP A 64 -14.03 5.28 -10.50
N ALA A 65 -14.69 5.99 -11.41
CA ALA A 65 -14.40 5.96 -12.85
C ALA A 65 -12.93 6.32 -13.15
N SER A 66 -12.30 7.10 -12.26
CA SER A 66 -10.88 7.48 -12.34
C SER A 66 -9.96 6.26 -12.20
N LEU A 67 -10.30 5.26 -11.37
CA LEU A 67 -9.51 4.03 -11.23
C LEU A 67 -9.56 3.18 -12.50
N ARG A 68 -10.71 3.13 -13.17
CA ARG A 68 -10.86 2.40 -14.42
C ARG A 68 -10.05 3.04 -15.54
N ALA A 69 -10.05 4.36 -15.65
CA ALA A 69 -9.24 5.10 -16.61
C ALA A 69 -7.74 4.87 -16.33
N ALA A 70 -7.31 5.03 -15.08
CA ALA A 70 -5.94 4.78 -14.65
C ALA A 70 -5.46 3.36 -14.96
N LEU A 71 -6.31 2.34 -14.79
CA LEU A 71 -5.95 0.97 -15.14
C LEU A 71 -5.73 0.78 -16.64
N ALA A 72 -6.53 1.45 -17.48
CA ALA A 72 -6.36 1.39 -18.94
C ALA A 72 -5.01 2.01 -19.35
N ASP A 73 -4.69 3.18 -18.80
CA ASP A 73 -3.41 3.86 -19.04
C ASP A 73 -2.22 3.03 -18.56
N LEU A 74 -2.33 2.41 -17.37
CA LEU A 74 -1.30 1.51 -16.84
C LEU A 74 -1.06 0.30 -17.75
N LYS A 75 -2.13 -0.33 -18.26
CA LYS A 75 -2.00 -1.49 -19.17
C LYS A 75 -1.29 -1.12 -20.46
N GLN A 76 -1.60 0.05 -21.01
CA GLN A 76 -0.92 0.56 -22.19
C GLN A 76 0.56 0.80 -21.89
N ALA A 77 0.87 1.48 -20.78
CA ALA A 77 2.25 1.77 -20.40
C ALA A 77 3.08 0.53 -20.06
N VAL A 78 2.46 -0.55 -19.55
CA VAL A 78 3.13 -1.85 -19.36
C VAL A 78 3.61 -2.42 -20.69
N ALA A 79 2.84 -2.25 -21.78
CA ALA A 79 3.26 -2.68 -23.11
C ALA A 79 4.42 -1.83 -23.67
N GLU A 80 4.58 -0.60 -23.16
CA GLU A 80 5.62 0.36 -23.53
C GLU A 80 6.80 0.39 -22.53
N GLU A 81 6.88 -0.58 -21.60
CA GLU A 81 7.92 -0.67 -20.56
C GLU A 81 8.03 0.57 -19.64
N ALA A 82 6.96 1.38 -19.55
CA ALA A 82 6.91 2.65 -18.81
C ALA A 82 6.13 2.56 -17.49
N LEU A 83 6.14 1.38 -16.84
CA LEU A 83 5.28 1.06 -15.70
C LEU A 83 5.41 2.04 -14.51
N ASP A 84 6.61 2.27 -13.99
CA ASP A 84 6.80 3.14 -12.82
C ASP A 84 6.30 4.58 -13.06
N ALA A 85 6.55 5.11 -14.26
CA ALA A 85 6.12 6.46 -14.63
C ALA A 85 4.59 6.55 -14.74
N ALA A 86 3.97 5.58 -15.41
CA ALA A 86 2.51 5.53 -15.54
C ALA A 86 1.82 5.26 -14.20
N PHE A 87 2.36 4.38 -13.37
CA PHE A 87 1.85 4.13 -12.02
C PHE A 87 1.84 5.42 -11.20
N ARG A 88 2.95 6.15 -11.18
CA ARG A 88 3.05 7.46 -10.53
C ARG A 88 2.01 8.45 -11.06
N GLN A 89 1.90 8.59 -12.38
CA GLN A 89 0.96 9.54 -13.00
C GLN A 89 -0.50 9.20 -12.65
N CYS A 90 -0.84 7.91 -12.64
CA CYS A 90 -2.15 7.42 -12.23
C CYS A 90 -2.45 7.81 -10.79
N VAL A 91 -1.51 7.57 -9.86
CA VAL A 91 -1.65 7.93 -8.45
C VAL A 91 -1.79 9.44 -8.26
N GLU A 92 -0.96 10.25 -8.93
CA GLU A 92 -1.04 11.72 -8.85
C GLU A 92 -2.42 12.22 -9.32
N THR A 93 -2.93 11.69 -10.42
CA THR A 93 -4.27 12.03 -10.94
C THR A 93 -5.39 11.63 -9.97
N LEU A 94 -5.26 10.46 -9.33
CA LEU A 94 -6.21 10.00 -8.31
C LEU A 94 -6.17 10.90 -7.08
N CYS A 95 -4.98 11.33 -6.63
CA CYS A 95 -4.85 12.30 -5.55
C CYS A 95 -5.54 13.63 -5.88
N GLU A 96 -5.37 14.18 -7.08
CA GLU A 96 -6.04 15.42 -7.49
C GLU A 96 -7.57 15.31 -7.46
N SER A 97 -8.10 14.16 -7.90
CA SER A 97 -9.54 13.84 -7.84
C SER A 97 -10.06 13.75 -6.40
N GLN A 98 -9.23 13.27 -5.47
CA GLN A 98 -9.57 13.12 -4.04
C GLN A 98 -9.41 14.41 -3.24
N VAL A 99 -8.38 15.23 -3.54
CA VAL A 99 -8.15 16.55 -2.92
C VAL A 99 -9.35 17.46 -3.12
N SER A 100 -10.05 17.32 -4.25
CA SER A 100 -11.29 18.04 -4.55
C SER A 100 -12.46 17.67 -3.61
N LYS A 101 -12.34 16.60 -2.80
CA LYS A 101 -13.41 16.06 -1.93
C LYS A 101 -13.14 16.17 -0.42
N GLY A 102 -11.95 16.58 0.05
CA GLY A 102 -11.66 16.67 1.49
C GLY A 102 -10.41 17.47 1.83
N ALA A 103 -10.58 18.56 2.57
CA ALA A 103 -9.55 19.57 2.86
C ALA A 103 -8.66 19.28 4.10
N GLU A 104 -8.69 18.08 4.68
CA GLU A 104 -8.12 17.83 6.02
C GLU A 104 -7.15 16.63 6.13
N VAL A 105 -6.78 15.99 5.01
CA VAL A 105 -5.85 14.85 5.02
C VAL A 105 -4.45 15.30 4.60
N ALA A 106 -3.41 14.83 5.32
CA ALA A 106 -2.01 15.10 4.97
C ALA A 106 -1.69 14.62 3.53
N PRO A 107 -0.87 15.34 2.76
CA PRO A 107 -0.59 14.98 1.37
C PRO A 107 0.05 13.59 1.23
N GLU A 108 0.90 13.18 2.19
CA GLU A 108 1.46 11.83 2.20
C GLU A 108 0.40 10.74 2.44
N MET A 109 -0.61 11.02 3.26
CA MET A 109 -1.73 10.11 3.46
C MET A 109 -2.62 10.01 2.22
N GLN A 110 -2.82 11.09 1.48
CA GLN A 110 -3.52 11.05 0.19
C GLN A 110 -2.77 10.18 -0.82
N LEU A 111 -1.44 10.31 -0.87
CA LEU A 111 -0.59 9.47 -1.72
C LEU A 111 -0.67 7.99 -1.33
N ILE A 112 -0.60 7.67 -0.03
CA ILE A 112 -0.75 6.29 0.46
C ILE A 112 -2.11 5.74 0.04
N ASN A 113 -3.19 6.47 0.32
CA ASN A 113 -4.56 6.02 0.04
C ASN A 113 -4.79 5.79 -1.45
N ALA A 114 -4.39 6.74 -2.30
CA ALA A 114 -4.53 6.61 -3.75
C ALA A 114 -3.70 5.44 -4.30
N SER A 115 -2.45 5.28 -3.84
CA SER A 115 -1.56 4.21 -4.29
C SER A 115 -2.08 2.83 -3.89
N VAL A 116 -2.53 2.69 -2.64
CA VAL A 116 -3.11 1.46 -2.10
C VAL A 116 -4.40 1.10 -2.83
N ALA A 117 -5.30 2.07 -3.01
CA ALA A 117 -6.55 1.84 -3.72
C ALA A 117 -6.31 1.42 -5.17
N PHE A 118 -5.38 2.08 -5.85
CA PHE A 118 -5.02 1.70 -7.21
C PHE A 118 -4.38 0.31 -7.27
N GLY A 119 -3.46 -0.01 -6.35
CA GLY A 119 -2.84 -1.33 -6.27
C GLY A 119 -3.84 -2.47 -6.06
N LEU A 120 -4.76 -2.29 -5.11
CA LEU A 120 -5.83 -3.26 -4.83
C LEU A 120 -6.81 -3.39 -6.01
N TYR A 121 -7.15 -2.27 -6.65
CA TYR A 121 -8.00 -2.28 -7.85
C TYR A 121 -7.33 -3.05 -9.00
N VAL A 122 -6.05 -2.82 -9.25
CA VAL A 122 -5.30 -3.58 -10.27
C VAL A 122 -5.27 -5.06 -9.93
N LYS A 123 -4.97 -5.44 -8.67
CA LYS A 123 -5.01 -6.84 -8.22
C LYS A 123 -6.38 -7.48 -8.53
N LYS A 124 -7.46 -6.78 -8.23
CA LYS A 124 -8.84 -7.28 -8.41
C LYS A 124 -9.22 -7.47 -9.88
N ILE A 125 -8.85 -6.53 -10.75
CA ILE A 125 -9.29 -6.51 -12.15
C ILE A 125 -8.28 -7.15 -13.11
N SER A 126 -7.00 -7.17 -12.75
CA SER A 126 -5.89 -7.65 -13.59
C SER A 126 -4.81 -8.28 -12.70
N PRO A 127 -5.11 -9.45 -12.10
CA PRO A 127 -4.19 -10.14 -11.19
C PRO A 127 -2.87 -10.53 -11.88
N ASP A 128 -2.84 -10.63 -13.21
CA ASP A 128 -1.63 -10.82 -14.01
C ASP A 128 -0.60 -9.69 -13.86
N LEU A 129 -1.05 -8.49 -13.43
CA LEU A 129 -0.19 -7.36 -13.16
C LEU A 129 0.21 -7.24 -11.68
N LYS A 130 -0.25 -8.15 -10.80
CA LYS A 130 -0.02 -8.10 -9.35
C LYS A 130 1.45 -7.88 -9.01
N ASP A 131 2.35 -8.74 -9.49
CA ASP A 131 3.77 -8.68 -9.15
C ASP A 131 4.44 -7.39 -9.63
N LYS A 132 4.07 -6.95 -10.84
CA LYS A 132 4.56 -5.71 -11.45
C LYS A 132 4.12 -4.49 -10.63
N VAL A 133 2.84 -4.45 -10.27
CA VAL A 133 2.26 -3.36 -9.47
C VAL A 133 2.77 -3.39 -8.04
N GLN A 134 2.99 -4.56 -7.45
CA GLN A 134 3.61 -4.70 -6.13
C GLN A 134 4.97 -3.99 -6.11
N GLY A 135 5.85 -4.29 -7.08
CA GLY A 135 7.15 -3.64 -7.19
C GLY A 135 7.05 -2.12 -7.38
N ALA A 136 6.19 -1.66 -8.29
CA ALA A 136 5.98 -0.24 -8.55
C ALA A 136 5.44 0.50 -7.30
N LEU A 137 4.46 -0.09 -6.61
CA LEU A 137 3.85 0.45 -5.40
C LEU A 137 4.86 0.55 -4.24
N THR A 138 5.63 -0.51 -3.99
CA THR A 138 6.67 -0.51 -2.95
C THR A 138 7.73 0.56 -3.24
N ASN A 139 8.21 0.64 -4.48
CA ASN A 139 9.21 1.62 -4.90
C ASN A 139 8.67 3.06 -4.79
N PHE A 140 7.42 3.28 -5.21
CA PHE A 140 6.75 4.56 -5.13
C PHE A 140 6.63 5.03 -3.67
N LEU A 141 6.10 4.19 -2.78
CA LEU A 141 5.90 4.58 -1.38
C LEU A 141 7.23 4.82 -0.64
N ASN A 142 8.24 3.98 -0.88
CA ASN A 142 9.55 4.20 -0.27
C ASN A 142 10.17 5.55 -0.69
N ARG A 143 10.01 5.93 -1.96
CA ARG A 143 10.52 7.21 -2.49
C ARG A 143 9.74 8.42 -1.99
N HIS A 144 8.42 8.34 -1.99
CA HIS A 144 7.56 9.50 -1.79
C HIS A 144 7.08 9.68 -0.35
N VAL A 145 6.90 8.59 0.40
CA VAL A 145 6.39 8.65 1.79
C VAL A 145 7.34 8.04 2.81
N GLY A 146 8.38 7.32 2.41
CA GLY A 146 9.30 6.64 3.34
C GLY A 146 9.94 7.57 4.38
N THR A 147 10.32 8.79 4.00
CA THR A 147 10.84 9.80 4.95
C THR A 147 9.77 10.26 5.93
N TRP A 148 8.53 10.43 5.45
CA TRP A 148 7.41 10.84 6.30
C TRP A 148 7.02 9.73 7.28
N VAL A 149 6.90 8.47 6.82
CA VAL A 149 6.66 7.30 7.67
C VAL A 149 7.76 7.16 8.73
N SER A 150 9.02 7.37 8.35
CA SER A 150 10.14 7.37 9.31
C SER A 150 9.98 8.43 10.40
N LYS A 151 9.49 9.63 10.05
CA LYS A 151 9.21 10.71 11.02
C LYS A 151 8.04 10.40 11.95
N GLN A 152 7.08 9.60 11.49
CA GLN A 152 6.01 9.10 12.36
C GLN A 152 6.52 8.03 13.34
N GLY A 153 7.70 7.44 13.10
CA GLY A 153 8.25 6.35 13.89
C GLY A 153 7.98 4.96 13.31
N GLY A 154 7.60 4.88 12.02
CA GLY A 154 7.29 3.63 11.34
C GLY A 154 5.82 3.53 10.92
N TRP A 155 5.48 2.44 10.23
CA TRP A 155 4.13 2.25 9.69
C TRP A 155 3.03 2.09 10.75
N ASP A 156 3.36 1.60 11.95
CA ASP A 156 2.39 1.46 13.06
C ASP A 156 1.84 2.81 13.56
N ASN A 157 2.62 3.87 13.36
CA ASN A 157 2.30 5.23 13.80
C ASN A 157 1.68 6.08 12.68
N VAL A 158 1.45 5.50 11.51
CA VAL A 158 0.79 6.20 10.40
C VAL A 158 -0.69 6.38 10.75
N PRO A 159 -1.21 7.62 10.77
CA PRO A 159 -2.61 7.89 11.07
C PRO A 159 -3.49 7.41 9.92
N VAL A 160 -3.92 6.14 9.97
CA VAL A 160 -4.98 5.65 9.08
C VAL A 160 -6.30 6.27 9.52
N SER A 161 -6.89 7.10 8.66
CA SER A 161 -8.20 7.71 8.93
C SER A 161 -9.23 6.59 9.12
N SER A 162 -9.71 6.44 10.35
CA SER A 162 -10.86 5.59 10.71
C SER A 162 -12.16 6.30 10.41
#